data_AF-A0A7Y3X5L4-F1
#
_entry.id   AF-A0A7Y3X5L4-F1
#
_cell.length_a   1.000
_cell.length_b   1.000
_cell.length_c   1.000
_cell.angle_alpha   90.00
_cell.angle_beta   90.00
_cell.angle_gamma   90.00
#
_symmetry.space_group_name_H-M   'P 1'
#
loop_
_entity.id
_entity.type
_entity.pdbx_description
1 polymer ?
#
loop_
_entity_poly.entity_id
_entity_poly.type
_entity_poly.pdbx_seq_one_letter_code
_entity_poly.pdbx_strand_id
1 'polypeptide(L)'
;MYRTGGVGAMLEIKKSPGGVRVIPQWAEDALAKRLRQRHGFQSYGAVQQWLAETLGVEAEYHAVYQMTRYRLKAKLKVARPQNCQQDSEQRSAFKQTSRATSAC
;
A
#
# COMPACT_ATOMS: atom_id res chain seq x y z
N MET A 1 35.31 -23.43 8.96
CA MET A 1 35.07 -22.46 7.87
C MET A 1 36.36 -22.03 7.16
N TYR A 2 37.42 -21.60 7.87
CA TYR A 2 38.69 -21.25 7.21
C TYR A 2 39.37 -22.43 6.47
N ARG A 3 39.41 -23.62 7.09
CA ARG A 3 40.01 -24.83 6.49
C ARG A 3 39.31 -25.37 5.25
N THR A 4 38.04 -25.02 5.04
CA THR A 4 37.20 -25.55 3.94
C THR A 4 36.78 -24.49 2.93
N GLY A 5 36.75 -23.20 3.29
CA GLY A 5 36.33 -22.09 2.41
C GLY A 5 37.34 -20.94 2.29
N GLY A 6 38.50 -21.06 2.93
CA GLY A 6 39.60 -20.08 2.85
C GLY A 6 39.22 -18.68 3.31
N VAL A 7 40.02 -17.69 2.88
CA VAL A 7 39.82 -16.27 3.19
C VAL A 7 38.55 -15.72 2.52
N GLY A 8 38.14 -16.28 1.38
CA GLY A 8 36.92 -15.88 0.65
C GLY A 8 35.64 -16.08 1.46
N ALA A 9 35.51 -17.20 2.16
CA ALA A 9 34.36 -17.45 3.05
C ALA A 9 34.34 -16.53 4.29
N MET A 10 35.47 -15.90 4.61
CA MET A 10 35.62 -14.98 5.75
C MET A 10 35.27 -13.53 5.37
N LEU A 11 35.39 -13.20 4.09
CA LEU A 11 34.93 -11.95 3.48
C LEU A 11 33.45 -12.01 3.06
N GLU A 12 32.83 -13.19 3.13
CA GLU A 12 31.44 -13.39 2.75
C GLU A 12 30.49 -12.82 3.83
N ILE A 13 29.95 -11.63 3.57
CA ILE A 13 28.93 -11.01 4.42
C ILE A 13 27.61 -11.75 4.19
N LYS A 14 27.35 -12.76 5.02
CA LYS A 14 26.07 -13.47 5.02
C LYS A 14 24.98 -12.57 5.57
N LYS A 15 24.05 -12.16 4.70
CA LYS A 15 22.82 -11.49 5.13
C LYS A 15 21.95 -12.52 5.85
N SER A 16 21.56 -12.22 7.08
CA SER A 16 20.57 -13.01 7.81
C SER A 16 19.31 -13.15 6.94
N PRO A 17 18.68 -14.34 6.90
CA PRO A 17 17.54 -14.62 6.00
C PRO A 17 16.26 -13.81 6.29
N GLY A 18 16.32 -12.81 7.18
CA GLY A 18 15.19 -11.99 7.58
C GLY A 18 14.19 -12.74 8.46
N GLY A 19 13.25 -11.99 9.04
CA GLY A 19 12.16 -12.57 9.82
C GLY A 19 11.14 -13.30 8.95
N VAL A 20 10.47 -14.30 9.52
CA VAL A 20 9.38 -15.04 8.87
C VAL A 20 8.27 -14.05 8.52
N ARG A 21 7.77 -14.13 7.28
CA ARG A 21 6.74 -13.24 6.78
C ARG A 21 5.37 -13.67 7.32
N VAL A 22 4.64 -12.71 7.88
CA VAL A 22 3.24 -12.92 8.32
C VAL A 22 2.33 -13.17 7.12
N ILE A 23 2.57 -12.46 6.01
CA ILE A 23 1.77 -12.60 4.78
C ILE A 23 2.61 -13.39 3.76
N PRO A 24 2.12 -14.53 3.27
CA PRO A 24 2.84 -15.33 2.30
C PRO A 24 2.83 -14.68 0.91
N GLN A 25 3.85 -15.01 0.09
CA GLN A 25 4.05 -14.38 -1.22
C GLN A 25 2.85 -14.53 -2.16
N TRP A 26 2.17 -15.68 -2.13
CA TRP A 26 0.98 -15.93 -2.96
C TRP A 26 -0.19 -14.98 -2.63
N ALA A 27 -0.33 -14.59 -1.36
CA ALA A 27 -1.36 -13.65 -0.92
C ALA A 27 -1.02 -12.22 -1.37
N GLU A 28 0.27 -11.86 -1.38
CA GLU A 28 0.74 -10.59 -1.94
C GLU A 28 0.40 -10.48 -3.43
N ASP A 29 0.64 -11.55 -4.20
CA ASP A 29 0.37 -11.57 -5.64
C ASP A 29 -1.14 -11.48 -5.95
N ALA A 30 -1.97 -12.16 -5.16
CA ALA A 30 -3.41 -12.06 -5.24
C ALA A 30 -3.89 -10.62 -4.95
N LEU A 31 -3.34 -10.00 -3.90
CA LEU A 31 -3.65 -8.61 -3.55
C LEU A 31 -3.20 -7.63 -4.63
N ALA A 32 -2.02 -7.84 -5.23
CA ALA A 32 -1.51 -7.01 -6.32
C ALA A 32 -2.43 -7.05 -7.55
N LYS A 33 -2.96 -8.25 -7.89
CA LYS A 33 -3.96 -8.40 -8.96
C LYS A 33 -5.25 -7.66 -8.62
N ARG A 34 -5.73 -7.78 -7.37
CA ARG A 34 -6.95 -7.10 -6.92
C ARG A 34 -6.81 -5.58 -6.96
N LEU A 35 -5.67 -5.03 -6.53
CA LEU A 35 -5.39 -3.60 -6.56
C LEU A 35 -5.33 -2.99 -7.96
N ARG A 36 -5.07 -3.79 -9.00
CA ARG A 36 -5.13 -3.34 -10.40
C ARG A 36 -6.56 -3.22 -10.93
N GLN A 37 -7.55 -3.78 -10.24
CA GLN A 37 -8.95 -3.69 -10.65
C GLN A 37 -9.50 -2.29 -10.39
N ARG A 38 -10.54 -1.90 -11.15
CA ARG A 38 -11.14 -0.55 -11.11
C ARG A 38 -11.70 -0.19 -9.71
N HIS A 39 -12.07 -1.20 -8.91
CA HIS A 39 -12.48 -1.05 -7.52
C HIS A 39 -11.28 -1.26 -6.59
N GLY A 40 -10.64 -0.15 -6.19
CA GLY A 40 -9.61 -0.15 -5.14
C GLY A 40 -10.21 -0.31 -3.74
N PHE A 41 -9.34 -0.49 -2.74
CA PHE A 41 -9.76 -0.53 -1.35
C PHE A 41 -9.90 0.88 -0.75
N GLN A 42 -10.87 1.04 0.14
CA GLN A 42 -11.15 2.30 0.84
C GLN A 42 -10.13 2.59 1.96
N SER A 43 -9.62 1.54 2.61
CA SER A 43 -8.73 1.64 3.76
C SER A 43 -7.86 0.38 3.90
N TYR A 44 -6.85 0.43 4.77
CA TYR A 44 -6.06 -0.75 5.13
C TYR A 44 -6.90 -1.80 5.87
N GLY A 45 -7.90 -1.39 6.65
CA GLY A 45 -8.85 -2.32 7.28
C GLY A 45 -9.66 -3.11 6.25
N ALA A 46 -10.07 -2.48 5.15
CA ALA A 46 -10.75 -3.17 4.06
C ALA A 46 -9.84 -4.20 3.36
N VAL A 47 -8.52 -3.94 3.29
CA VAL A 47 -7.54 -4.91 2.80
C VAL A 47 -7.41 -6.08 3.76
N GLN A 48 -7.31 -5.81 5.06
CA GLN A 48 -7.23 -6.85 6.10
C GLN A 48 -8.44 -7.78 6.05
N GLN A 49 -9.64 -7.21 5.99
CA GLN A 49 -10.88 -7.97 5.91
C GLN A 49 -10.95 -8.80 4.61
N TRP A 50 -10.53 -8.23 3.48
CA TRP A 50 -10.48 -8.98 2.23
C TRP A 50 -9.48 -10.15 2.26
N LEU A 51 -8.33 -9.99 2.91
CA LEU A 51 -7.36 -11.07 3.11
C LEU A 51 -7.95 -12.22 3.95
N ALA A 52 -8.66 -11.87 5.03
CA ALA A 52 -9.34 -12.85 5.87
C ALA A 52 -10.46 -13.58 5.11
N GLU A 53 -11.35 -12.83 4.46
CA GLU A 53 -12.53 -13.41 3.79
C GLU A 53 -12.19 -14.18 2.51
N THR A 54 -11.26 -13.69 1.69
CA THR A 54 -10.97 -14.26 0.37
C THR A 54 -9.86 -15.31 0.41
N LEU A 55 -8.85 -15.09 1.26
CA LEU A 55 -7.64 -15.91 1.30
C LEU A 55 -7.48 -16.69 2.62
N GLY A 56 -8.30 -16.41 3.64
CA GLY A 56 -8.16 -17.01 4.97
C GLY A 56 -6.89 -16.59 5.71
N VAL A 57 -6.28 -15.46 5.31
CA VAL A 57 -5.01 -14.99 5.89
C VAL A 57 -5.30 -13.88 6.88
N GLU A 58 -5.26 -14.24 8.16
CA GLU A 58 -5.30 -13.28 9.26
C GLU A 58 -3.95 -12.55 9.35
N ALA A 59 -3.97 -11.26 9.05
CA ALA A 59 -2.80 -10.40 9.11
C ALA A 59 -3.08 -9.20 10.00
N GLU A 60 -2.11 -8.86 10.84
CA GLU A 60 -2.18 -7.66 11.68
C GLU A 60 -2.07 -6.38 10.82
N TYR A 61 -2.69 -5.29 11.29
CA TYR A 61 -2.80 -4.03 10.55
C TYR A 61 -1.44 -3.46 10.11
N HIS A 62 -0.43 -3.47 10.98
CA HIS A 62 0.92 -3.05 10.65
C HIS A 62 1.54 -3.91 9.54
N ALA A 63 1.33 -5.23 9.55
CA ALA A 63 1.78 -6.11 8.47
C ALA A 63 1.10 -5.76 7.14
N VAL A 64 -0.22 -5.49 7.16
CA VAL A 64 -0.98 -5.06 5.98
C VAL A 64 -0.46 -3.71 5.46
N TYR A 65 -0.24 -2.74 6.35
CA TYR A 65 0.32 -1.43 6.03
C TYR A 65 1.72 -1.54 5.42
N GLN A 66 2.61 -2.30 6.05
CA GLN A 66 3.98 -2.51 5.57
C GLN A 66 3.98 -3.11 4.16
N MET A 67 3.19 -4.14 3.96
CA MET A 67 3.06 -4.81 2.66
C MET A 67 2.52 -3.89 1.58
N THR A 68 1.36 -3.26 1.81
CA THR A 68 0.71 -2.42 0.79
C THR A 68 1.54 -1.19 0.45
N ARG A 69 2.12 -0.53 1.46
CA ARG A 69 2.83 0.74 1.27
C ARG A 69 4.25 0.57 0.74
N TYR A 70 5.04 -0.33 1.32
CA TYR A 70 6.46 -0.44 0.98
C TYR A 70 6.73 -1.48 -0.11
N ARG A 71 6.00 -2.60 -0.09
CA ARG A 71 6.26 -3.73 -1.00
C ARG A 71 5.49 -3.57 -2.31
N LEU A 72 4.16 -3.41 -2.21
CA LEU A 72 3.29 -3.22 -3.38
C LEU A 72 3.31 -1.78 -3.91
N LYS A 73 3.85 -0.82 -3.13
CA LYS A 73 3.91 0.62 -3.45
C LYS A 73 2.56 1.19 -3.92
N ALA A 74 1.47 0.60 -3.45
CA ALA A 74 0.12 0.96 -3.87
C ALA A 74 -0.36 2.18 -3.08
N LYS A 75 -1.00 3.13 -3.78
CA LYS A 75 -1.71 4.24 -3.14
C LYS A 75 -3.19 3.87 -3.05
N LEU A 76 -3.64 3.51 -1.86
CA LEU A 76 -5.04 3.16 -1.58
C LEU A 76 -5.98 4.37 -1.70
N LYS A 77 -5.44 5.60 -1.61
CA LYS A 77 -6.26 6.80 -1.43
C LYS A 77 -7.22 7.00 -2.61
N VAL A 78 -8.50 6.80 -2.28
CA VAL A 78 -9.64 7.22 -3.10
C VAL A 78 -9.77 8.75 -3.02
N ALA A 79 -10.36 9.36 -4.05
CA ALA A 79 -10.71 10.78 -4.04
C ALA A 79 -11.48 11.12 -2.75
N ARG A 80 -11.19 12.28 -2.14
CA ARG A 80 -11.88 12.70 -0.91
C ARG A 80 -13.39 12.69 -1.17
N PRO A 81 -14.20 12.01 -0.35
CA PRO A 81 -15.65 12.05 -0.49
C PRO A 81 -16.10 13.52 -0.41
N GLN A 82 -16.90 13.91 -1.38
CA GLN A 82 -17.47 15.25 -1.44
C GLN A 82 -18.74 15.29 -0.58
N ASN A 83 -18.98 16.40 0.10
CA ASN A 83 -20.22 16.55 0.86
C ASN A 83 -21.41 16.48 -0.13
N CYS A 84 -22.45 15.71 0.21
CA CYS A 84 -23.63 15.51 -0.63
C CYS A 84 -24.44 16.80 -0.82
N GLN A 85 -24.36 17.74 0.14
CA GLN A 85 -25.00 19.05 0.07
C GLN A 85 -24.15 20.08 -0.71
N GLN A 86 -22.99 19.68 -1.23
CA GLN A 86 -22.06 20.62 -1.83
C GLN A 86 -22.42 20.89 -3.29
N ASP A 87 -23.03 22.05 -3.52
CA ASP A 87 -23.43 22.54 -4.83
C ASP A 87 -22.23 22.66 -5.79
N SER A 88 -22.37 22.09 -7.00
CA SER A 88 -21.33 22.07 -8.03
C SER A 88 -21.07 23.44 -8.65
N GLU A 89 -22.08 24.30 -8.76
CA GLU A 89 -21.98 25.64 -9.35
C GLU A 89 -21.34 26.63 -8.38
N GLN A 90 -21.70 26.57 -7.10
CA GLN A 90 -21.04 27.37 -6.05
C GLN A 90 -19.53 27.10 -5.99
N ARG A 91 -19.13 25.83 -6.23
CA ARG A 91 -17.71 25.42 -6.28
C ARG A 91 -16.98 25.91 -7.52
N SER A 92 -17.62 25.96 -8.68
CA SER A 92 -16.98 26.47 -9.90
C SER A 92 -16.78 27.97 -9.81
N ALA A 93 -17.79 28.70 -9.32
CA ALA A 93 -17.73 30.14 -9.07
C ALA A 93 -16.58 30.51 -8.10
N PHE A 94 -16.46 29.81 -6.97
CA PHE A 94 -15.37 30.04 -6.00
C PHE A 94 -13.97 29.82 -6.60
N LYS A 95 -13.80 28.79 -7.44
CA LYS A 95 -12.52 28.54 -8.12
C LYS A 95 -12.17 29.66 -9.10
N GLN A 96 -13.17 30.21 -9.78
CA GLN A 96 -12.98 31.28 -10.76
C GLN A 96 -12.60 32.60 -10.08
N THR A 97 -13.24 32.94 -8.95
CA THR A 97 -12.91 34.14 -8.17
C THR A 97 -11.52 34.07 -7.54
N SER A 98 -11.12 32.92 -6.98
CA SER A 98 -9.79 32.75 -6.38
C SER A 98 -8.63 32.94 -7.38
N ARG A 99 -8.85 32.59 -8.66
CA ARG A 99 -7.84 32.76 -9.73
C ARG A 99 -7.68 34.22 -10.14
N ALA A 100 -8.76 34.98 -10.11
CA ALA A 100 -8.73 36.40 -10.46
C ALA A 100 -7.98 37.23 -9.41
N THR A 101 -8.14 36.92 -8.11
CA THR A 101 -7.47 37.66 -7.03
C THR A 101 -5.96 37.41 -6.94
N SER A 102 -5.47 36.24 -7.38
CA SER A 102 -4.04 35.90 -7.33
C SER A 102 -3.20 36.51 -8.46
N ALA A 103 -3.84 37.18 -9.43
CA ALA A 103 -3.19 37.74 -10.62
C ALA A 103 -2.89 39.26 -10.50
N CYS A 104 -3.05 39.84 -9.30
CA CYS A 104 -2.72 41.23 -8.99
C CYS A 104 -1.45 41.34 -8.13
#